data_AF-A0A2V8G6E6-F1
#
_entry.id   AF-A0A2V8G6E6-F1
#
_cell.length_a   1.000
_cell.length_b   1.000
_cell.length_c   1.000
_cell.angle_alpha   90.00
_cell.angle_beta   90.00
_cell.angle_gamma   90.00
#
_symmetry.space_group_name_H-M   'P 1'
#
loop_
_entity.id
_entity.type
_entity.pdbx_description
1 polymer ?
#
loop_
_entity_poly.entity_id
_entity_poly.type
_entity_poly.pdbx_seq_one_letter_code
_entity_poly.pdbx_strand_id
1 'polypeptide(L)'
;AIAAHSMRQILIERARARDAQKRGGGGAKVTLDEGMMAGAPRPIDFLALDDALERLAALDAEQARIVELRFFGGLSVEETAEALGSSPATIKRRWTLARAWLARELEGAGT
;
A
#
# COMPACT_ATOMS: atom_id res chain seq x y z
N ALA A 1 -15.43 -2.49 5.64
CA ALA A 1 -14.16 -2.37 4.90
C ALA A 1 -14.10 -3.38 3.74
N ILE A 2 -14.94 -3.22 2.72
CA ILE A 2 -14.89 -4.05 1.50
C ILE A 2 -14.22 -3.28 0.37
N ALA A 3 -14.54 -1.98 0.23
CA ALA A 3 -14.00 -1.12 -0.83
C ALA A 3 -12.46 -1.06 -0.87
N ALA A 4 -11.80 -0.86 0.27
CA ALA A 4 -10.33 -0.78 0.33
C ALA A 4 -9.66 -2.10 -0.10
N HIS A 5 -10.19 -3.24 0.36
CA HIS A 5 -9.70 -4.56 -0.05
C HIS A 5 -9.95 -4.81 -1.54
N SER A 6 -11.14 -4.49 -2.05
CA SER A 6 -11.45 -4.59 -3.48
C SER A 6 -10.52 -3.72 -4.33
N MET A 7 -10.24 -2.49 -3.91
CA MET A 7 -9.31 -1.58 -4.60
C MET A 7 -7.90 -2.16 -4.66
N ARG A 8 -7.40 -2.73 -3.55
CA ARG A 8 -6.13 -3.46 -3.50
C ARG A 8 -6.12 -4.59 -4.54
N GLN A 9 -7.13 -5.46 -4.53
CA GLN A 9 -7.23 -6.58 -5.48
C GLN A 9 -7.28 -6.11 -6.94
N ILE A 10 -8.06 -5.08 -7.27
CA ILE A 10 -8.15 -4.52 -8.63
C ILE A 10 -6.79 -4.01 -9.12
N LEU A 11 -6.06 -3.29 -8.27
CA LEU A 11 -4.75 -2.73 -8.62
C LEU A 11 -3.69 -3.83 -8.81
N ILE A 12 -3.72 -4.86 -7.97
CA ILE A 12 -2.85 -6.04 -8.07
C ILE A 12 -3.15 -6.80 -9.35
N GLU A 13 -4.43 -7.10 -9.62
CA GLU A 13 -4.82 -7.82 -10.83
C GLU A 13 -4.38 -7.06 -12.08
N ARG A 14 -4.59 -5.74 -12.10
CA ARG A 14 -4.10 -4.89 -13.20
C ARG A 14 -2.58 -4.88 -13.30
N ALA A 15 -1.84 -5.05 -12.21
CA ALA A 15 -0.39 -5.19 -12.24
C ALA A 15 0.04 -6.56 -12.80
N ARG A 16 -0.57 -7.67 -12.32
CA ARG A 16 -0.34 -9.04 -12.80
C ARG A 16 -0.66 -9.18 -14.28
N ALA A 17 -1.80 -8.69 -14.72
CA ALA A 17 -2.23 -8.72 -16.12
C ALA A 17 -1.25 -7.98 -17.03
N ARG A 18 -0.73 -6.83 -16.60
CA ARG A 18 0.27 -6.06 -17.35
C ARG A 18 1.62 -6.78 -17.41
N ASP A 19 2.05 -7.41 -16.33
CA ASP A 19 3.30 -8.18 -16.31
C ASP A 19 3.20 -9.43 -17.20
N ALA A 20 2.06 -10.14 -17.16
CA ALA A 20 1.78 -11.26 -18.06
C ALA A 20 1.76 -10.84 -19.53
N GLN A 21 1.15 -9.69 -19.86
CA GLN A 21 1.18 -9.12 -21.22
C GLN A 21 2.61 -8.69 -21.64
N LYS A 22 3.48 -8.36 -20.70
CA LYS A 22 4.87 -7.93 -20.93
C LYS A 22 5.89 -9.07 -21.00
N ARG A 23 5.49 -10.32 -20.82
CA ARG A 23 6.34 -11.47 -21.22
C ARG A 23 6.54 -11.55 -22.75
N GLY A 24 6.01 -10.57 -23.51
CA GLY A 24 6.40 -10.22 -24.90
C GLY A 24 7.36 -9.01 -25.06
N GLY A 25 7.86 -8.39 -23.97
CA GLY A 25 8.89 -7.34 -23.99
C GLY A 25 8.46 -5.99 -23.37
N GLY A 26 9.21 -5.53 -22.37
CA GLY A 26 9.27 -4.10 -21.96
C GLY A 26 8.54 -3.73 -20.66
N GLY A 27 9.26 -3.71 -19.54
CA GLY A 27 8.76 -3.29 -18.22
C GLY A 27 8.50 -1.79 -18.09
N ALA A 28 7.26 -1.34 -18.33
CA ALA A 28 6.82 0.03 -18.00
C ALA A 28 6.06 0.14 -16.65
N LYS A 29 6.60 0.98 -15.79
CA LYS A 29 6.29 1.20 -14.38
C LYS A 29 5.15 2.24 -14.26
N VAL A 30 4.14 2.05 -13.39
CA VAL A 30 2.98 2.98 -13.26
C VAL A 30 3.21 4.04 -12.19
N THR A 31 3.08 5.31 -12.58
CA THR A 31 3.04 6.47 -11.70
C THR A 31 1.69 6.55 -10.99
N LEU A 32 1.69 6.61 -9.64
CA LEU A 32 0.51 7.03 -8.87
C LEU A 32 0.64 8.47 -8.39
N ASP A 33 -0.53 9.08 -8.28
CA ASP A 33 -0.77 10.47 -7.92
C ASP A 33 -0.15 10.86 -6.56
N GLU A 34 0.37 12.08 -6.52
CA GLU A 34 1.46 12.57 -5.67
C GLU A 34 1.08 12.78 -4.19
N GLY A 35 -0.15 12.45 -3.79
CA GLY A 35 -0.70 12.82 -2.48
C GLY A 35 -0.33 11.93 -1.29
N MET A 36 0.09 10.67 -1.50
CA MET A 36 0.28 9.70 -0.40
C MET A 36 1.73 9.31 -0.10
N MET A 37 2.65 9.47 -1.04
CA MET A 37 4.08 9.26 -0.84
C MET A 37 4.82 10.58 -1.06
N ALA A 38 5.35 11.16 0.01
CA ALA A 38 6.22 12.32 -0.10
C ALA A 38 7.48 11.94 -0.90
N GLY A 39 7.59 12.44 -2.13
CA GLY A 39 8.71 12.21 -3.04
C GLY A 39 8.27 12.15 -4.50
N ALA A 40 9.15 12.54 -5.42
CA ALA A 40 8.92 12.57 -6.88
C ALA A 40 8.22 11.30 -7.39
N PRO A 41 7.39 11.39 -8.46
CA PRO A 41 6.58 10.30 -8.99
C PRO A 41 7.43 9.06 -9.31
N ARG A 42 7.61 8.21 -8.29
CA ARG A 42 8.30 6.94 -8.44
C ARG A 42 7.21 5.91 -8.71
N PRO A 43 7.35 5.13 -9.79
CA PRO A 43 6.36 4.14 -10.08
C PRO A 43 6.32 3.08 -8.98
N ILE A 44 5.17 2.87 -8.36
CA ILE A 44 5.00 1.88 -7.31
C ILE A 44 4.85 0.51 -7.97
N ASP A 45 5.70 -0.43 -7.57
CA ASP A 45 5.50 -1.83 -7.89
C ASP A 45 4.43 -2.39 -6.96
N PHE A 46 3.21 -2.53 -7.49
CA PHE A 46 2.08 -3.05 -6.74
C PHE A 46 2.23 -4.51 -6.33
N LEU A 47 3.05 -5.30 -7.03
CA LEU A 47 3.32 -6.69 -6.63
C LEU A 47 4.28 -6.72 -5.44
N ALA A 48 5.34 -5.92 -5.49
CA ALA A 48 6.24 -5.78 -4.35
C ALA A 48 5.51 -5.19 -3.13
N LEU A 49 4.59 -4.24 -3.34
CA LEU A 49 3.75 -3.68 -2.28
C LEU A 49 2.75 -4.70 -1.72
N ASP A 50 2.14 -5.53 -2.57
CA ASP A 50 1.25 -6.64 -2.19
C ASP A 50 1.99 -7.60 -1.25
N ASP A 51 3.16 -8.08 -1.67
CA ASP A 51 4.00 -8.98 -0.89
C ASP A 51 4.46 -8.36 0.44
N ALA A 52 4.88 -7.09 0.42
CA ALA A 52 5.28 -6.37 1.63
C ALA A 52 4.10 -6.22 2.59
N LEU A 53 2.89 -5.97 2.08
CA LEU A 53 1.68 -5.89 2.91
C LEU A 53 1.27 -7.23 3.49
N GLU A 54 1.44 -8.33 2.78
CA GLU A 54 1.23 -9.67 3.32
C GLU A 54 2.19 -9.97 4.48
N ARG A 55 3.47 -9.61 4.32
CA ARG A 55 4.47 -9.72 5.39
C ARG A 55 4.13 -8.83 6.58
N LEU A 56 3.68 -7.59 6.34
CA LEU A 56 3.23 -6.70 7.41
C LEU A 56 2.02 -7.28 8.13
N ALA A 57 1.06 -7.86 7.41
CA ALA A 57 -0.13 -8.46 8.00
C ALA A 57 0.19 -9.68 8.88
N ALA A 58 1.21 -10.46 8.51
CA ALA A 58 1.71 -11.56 9.32
C ALA A 58 2.39 -11.08 10.63
N LEU A 59 2.96 -9.87 10.64
CA LEU A 59 3.60 -9.27 11.82
C LEU A 59 2.61 -8.50 12.70
N ASP A 60 1.78 -7.65 12.09
CA ASP A 60 0.78 -6.80 12.74
C ASP A 60 -0.38 -6.55 11.77
N ALA A 61 -1.41 -7.38 11.90
CA ALA A 61 -2.62 -7.33 11.07
C ALA A 61 -3.38 -5.98 11.19
N GLU A 62 -3.28 -5.30 12.34
CA GLU A 62 -3.93 -4.01 12.54
C GLU A 62 -3.18 -2.90 11.80
N GLN A 63 -1.84 -2.91 11.82
CA GLN A 63 -1.04 -2.00 11.00
C GLN A 63 -1.27 -2.20 9.50
N ALA A 64 -1.34 -3.46 9.03
CA ALA A 64 -1.66 -3.73 7.64
C ALA A 64 -3.03 -3.16 7.26
N ARG A 65 -4.04 -3.32 8.13
CA ARG A 65 -5.38 -2.76 7.93
C ARG A 65 -5.38 -1.23 7.91
N ILE A 66 -4.57 -0.57 8.74
CA ILE A 66 -4.39 0.89 8.67
C ILE A 66 -3.82 1.30 7.32
N VAL A 67 -2.83 0.58 6.78
CA VAL A 67 -2.30 0.86 5.45
C VAL A 67 -3.35 0.64 4.38
N GLU A 68 -4.12 -0.44 4.45
CA GLU A 68 -5.19 -0.71 3.49
C GLU A 68 -6.20 0.43 3.41
N LEU A 69 -6.72 0.86 4.57
CA LEU A 69 -7.73 1.91 4.65
C LEU A 69 -7.20 3.26 4.17
N ARG A 70 -5.97 3.61 4.54
CA ARG A 70 -5.39 4.91 4.18
C ARG A 70 -4.91 4.97 2.73
N PHE A 71 -4.22 3.93 2.28
CA PHE A 71 -3.58 3.92 0.97
C PHE A 71 -4.55 3.51 -0.15
N PHE A 72 -5.28 2.42 0.03
CA PHE A 72 -6.21 1.92 -1.01
C PHE A 72 -7.62 2.46 -0.83
N GLY A 73 -8.04 2.69 0.42
CA GLY A 73 -9.34 3.29 0.73
C GLY A 73 -9.37 4.81 0.64
N GLY A 74 -8.22 5.49 0.69
CA GLY A 74 -8.13 6.95 0.66
C GLY A 74 -8.58 7.65 1.95
N LEU A 75 -8.72 6.92 3.07
CA LEU A 75 -9.22 7.48 4.33
C LEU A 75 -8.19 8.40 4.99
N SER A 76 -8.69 9.48 5.60
CA SER A 76 -7.97 10.36 6.53
C SER A 76 -7.62 9.64 7.84
N VAL A 77 -6.85 10.29 8.72
CA VAL A 77 -6.46 9.70 10.02
C VAL A 77 -7.70 9.54 10.88
N GLU A 78 -8.58 10.53 10.81
CA GLU A 78 -9.81 10.67 11.54
C GLU A 78 -10.81 9.60 11.11
N GLU A 79 -11.05 9.43 9.81
CA GLU A 79 -11.94 8.38 9.28
C GLU A 79 -11.39 6.98 9.58
N THR A 80 -10.07 6.80 9.50
CA THR A 80 -9.44 5.51 9.84
C THR A 80 -9.57 5.22 11.34
N ALA A 81 -9.45 6.24 12.19
CA ALA A 81 -9.59 6.12 13.64
C ALA A 81 -11.02 5.72 14.01
N GLU A 82 -12.01 6.35 13.40
CA GLU A 82 -13.43 5.99 13.54
C GLU A 82 -13.69 4.56 13.06
N ALA A 83 -13.21 4.19 11.87
CA ALA A 83 -13.40 2.86 11.30
C ALA A 83 -12.78 1.72 12.13
N LEU A 84 -11.75 2.01 12.92
CA LEU A 84 -11.02 1.04 13.75
C LEU A 84 -11.30 1.18 15.25
N GLY A 85 -12.17 2.09 15.67
CA GLY A 85 -12.46 2.34 17.10
C GLY A 85 -11.22 2.76 17.90
N SER A 86 -10.29 3.48 17.28
CA SER A 86 -9.01 3.89 17.86
C SER A 86 -8.88 5.41 17.91
N SER A 87 -7.92 5.94 18.67
CA SER A 87 -7.68 7.39 18.69
C SER A 87 -6.90 7.87 17.44
N PRO A 88 -7.16 9.08 16.92
CA PRO A 88 -6.41 9.64 15.79
C PRO A 88 -4.89 9.68 16.04
N ALA A 89 -4.47 9.95 17.27
CA ALA A 89 -3.05 9.92 17.65
C ALA A 89 -2.44 8.51 17.49
N THR A 90 -3.17 7.46 17.83
CA THR A 90 -2.74 6.07 17.66
C THR A 90 -2.62 5.71 16.18
N ILE A 91 -3.62 6.07 15.37
CA ILE A 91 -3.59 5.86 13.92
C ILE A 91 -2.43 6.60 13.28
N LYS A 92 -2.21 7.88 13.63
CA LYS A 92 -1.09 8.67 13.11
C LYS A 92 0.25 8.00 13.41
N ARG A 93 0.46 7.55 14.65
CA ARG A 93 1.70 6.86 15.06
C ARG A 93 1.89 5.55 14.29
N ARG A 94 0.87 4.70 14.26
CA ARG A 94 0.93 3.40 13.56
C ARG A 94 1.12 3.57 12.05
N TRP A 95 0.47 4.57 11.45
CA TRP A 95 0.65 4.93 10.05
C TRP A 95 2.09 5.34 9.72
N THR A 96 2.70 6.19 10.55
CA THR A 96 4.10 6.59 10.37
C THR A 96 5.05 5.38 10.45
N LEU A 97 4.83 4.49 11.43
CA LEU A 97 5.62 3.27 11.57
C LEU A 97 5.46 2.32 10.38
N ALA A 98 4.23 2.07 9.95
CA ALA A 98 3.93 1.21 8.80
C ALA A 98 4.55 1.76 7.51
N ARG A 99 4.49 3.08 7.27
CA ARG A 99 5.14 3.72 6.13
C ARG A 99 6.66 3.55 6.14
N ALA A 100 7.30 3.75 7.30
CA ALA A 100 8.74 3.59 7.43
C ALA A 100 9.17 2.12 7.21
N TRP A 101 8.38 1.18 7.73
CA TRP A 101 8.61 -0.24 7.52
C TRP A 101 8.46 -0.64 6.04
N LEU A 102 7.39 -0.19 5.37
CA LEU A 102 7.14 -0.47 3.95
C LEU A 102 8.22 0.15 3.06
N ALA A 103 8.66 1.37 3.34
CA ALA A 103 9.75 2.00 2.59
C ALA A 103 11.02 1.16 2.65
N ARG A 104 11.40 0.69 3.85
CA ARG A 104 12.57 -0.19 4.04
C ARG A 104 12.41 -1.52 3.31
N GLU A 105 11.23 -2.13 3.39
CA GLU A 105 10.97 -3.42 2.76
C GLU A 105 11.06 -3.32 1.22
N LEU A 106 10.51 -2.25 0.65
CA LEU A 106 10.51 -2.00 -0.79
C LEU A 106 11.89 -1.55 -1.31
N GLU A 107 12.71 -0.90 -0.50
CA GLU A 107 14.11 -0.61 -0.84
C GLU A 107 14.95 -1.89 -0.86
N GLY A 108 14.71 -2.81 0.09
CA GLY A 108 15.39 -4.11 0.15
C GLY A 108 15.01 -5.08 -0.98
N ALA A 109 13.79 -4.99 -1.51
CA ALA A 109 13.31 -5.80 -2.63
C ALA A 109 13.89 -5.38 -4.00
N GLY A 110 14.63 -4.26 -4.06
CA GLY A 110 15.20 -3.71 -5.29
C GLY A 110 16.63 -4.16 -5.65
N THR A 111 17.17 -5.18 -4.97
CA THR A 111 18.51 -5.76 -5.24
C THR A 111 18.37 -7.19 -5.74
#